data_AF-A0A1I6BN67-F1
#
_entry.id   AF-A0A1I6BN67-F1
#
_cell.length_a   1.000
_cell.length_b   1.000
_cell.length_c   1.000
_cell.angle_alpha   90.00
_cell.angle_beta   90.00
_cell.angle_gamma   90.00
#
_symmetry.space_group_name_H-M   'P 1'
#
loop_
_entity.id
_entity.type
_entity.pdbx_description
1 polymer ?
#
loop_
_entity_poly.entity_id
_entity_poly.type
_entity_poly.pdbx_seq_one_letter_code
_entity_poly.pdbx_strand_id
1 'polypeptide(L)' 'MGMKGADARAGTRQNATFSRYDTADYLKTEEDIAAYLEAVMEDGDPALIEAALGDIARARVMHGLNE' A
#
# COMPACT_ATOMS: atom_id res chain seq x y z
N MET A 1 39.72 -13.93 -39.82
CA MET A 1 40.45 -13.68 -38.55
C MET A 1 40.60 -12.18 -38.42
N GLY A 2 40.05 -11.46 -37.44
CA GLY A 2 39.28 -11.83 -36.27
C GLY A 2 38.69 -10.55 -35.65
N MET A 3 37.70 -10.80 -34.80
CA MET A 3 37.35 -9.99 -33.61
C MET A 3 36.62 -8.65 -33.85
N LYS A 4 35.30 -8.78 -34.06
CA LYS A 4 34.31 -7.82 -33.54
C LYS A 4 34.28 -7.93 -32.01
N GLY A 5 34.77 -6.90 -31.34
CA GLY A 5 34.47 -6.53 -29.96
C GLY A 5 34.62 -5.02 -29.92
N ALA A 6 33.86 -4.23 -29.19
CA ALA A 6 32.84 -4.49 -28.22
C ALA A 6 32.17 -3.12 -28.04
N ASP A 7 30.85 -3.04 -27.98
CA ASP A 7 30.20 -1.85 -27.45
C ASP A 7 28.89 -2.21 -26.78
N ALA A 8 29.01 -2.27 -25.45
CA ALA A 8 28.05 -1.76 -24.48
C ALA A 8 26.58 -2.15 -24.70
N ARG A 9 26.19 -3.28 -24.09
CA ARG A 9 24.81 -3.42 -23.60
C ARG A 9 24.59 -2.39 -22.50
N ALA A 10 24.18 -1.18 -22.90
CA ALA A 10 23.66 -0.18 -22.00
C ALA A 10 22.36 -0.73 -21.40
N GLY A 11 22.48 -1.38 -20.25
CA GLY A 11 21.33 -1.78 -19.45
C GLY A 11 20.64 -0.52 -18.95
N THR A 12 19.49 -0.20 -19.54
CA THR A 12 18.61 0.88 -19.08
C THR A 12 18.24 0.59 -17.64
N ARG A 13 18.73 1.40 -16.69
CA ARG A 13 18.27 1.37 -15.31
C ARG A 13 16.79 1.75 -15.34
N GLN A 14 15.90 0.81 -15.06
CA GLN A 14 14.49 1.13 -14.92
C GLN A 14 14.35 2.03 -13.68
N ASN A 15 13.93 3.27 -13.87
CA ASN A 15 13.65 4.18 -12.78
C ASN A 15 12.27 3.83 -12.20
N ALA A 16 12.24 2.97 -11.18
CA ALA A 16 11.00 2.61 -10.50
C ALA A 16 10.52 3.78 -9.65
N THR A 17 9.32 4.28 -9.93
CA THR A 17 8.64 5.31 -9.12
C THR A 17 7.77 4.61 -8.08
N PHE A 18 8.01 4.91 -6.80
CA PHE A 18 7.20 4.40 -5.69
C PHE A 18 6.24 5.48 -5.20
N SER A 19 5.00 5.09 -4.92
CA SER A 19 4.03 5.93 -4.23
C SER A 19 4.06 5.66 -2.73
N ARG A 20 3.68 6.65 -1.92
CA ARG A 20 3.51 6.47 -0.48
C ARG A 20 2.38 5.47 -0.25
N TYR A 21 2.64 4.46 0.58
CA TYR A 21 1.60 3.54 1.02
C TYR A 21 0.61 4.29 1.92
N ASP A 22 -0.68 4.08 1.67
CA ASP A 22 -1.77 4.54 2.53
C ASP A 22 -2.75 3.39 2.72
N THR A 23 -3.01 3.02 3.98
CA THR A 23 -3.87 1.89 4.33
C THR A 23 -5.30 2.09 3.80
N ALA A 24 -5.80 3.32 3.78
CA ALA A 24 -7.17 3.63 3.35
C ALA A 24 -7.43 3.28 1.88
N ASP A 25 -6.39 3.23 1.04
CA ASP A 25 -6.50 2.84 -0.37
C ASP A 25 -6.92 1.36 -0.54
N TYR A 26 -6.60 0.53 0.47
CA TYR A 26 -6.86 -0.90 0.48
C TYR A 26 -8.15 -1.28 1.22
N LEU A 27 -8.69 -0.39 2.04
CA LEU A 27 -9.94 -0.60 2.79
C LEU A 27 -11.17 -0.28 1.93
N LYS A 28 -11.42 -1.12 0.92
CA LYS A 28 -12.43 -0.88 -0.13
C LYS A 28 -13.81 -1.40 0.23
N THR A 29 -13.87 -2.38 1.12
CA THR A 29 -15.11 -3.04 1.54
C THR A 29 -15.23 -3.02 3.06
N GLU A 30 -16.45 -3.28 3.56
CA GLU A 30 -16.65 -3.44 5.00
C GLU A 30 -15.91 -4.66 5.57
N GLU A 31 -15.74 -5.73 4.77
CA GLU A 31 -14.97 -6.90 5.16
C GLU A 31 -13.49 -6.57 5.35
N ASP A 32 -12.90 -5.76 4.45
CA ASP A 32 -11.50 -5.30 4.58
C ASP A 32 -11.32 -4.46 5.85
N ILE A 33 -12.29 -3.59 6.15
CA ILE A 33 -12.30 -2.75 7.36
C ILE A 33 -12.40 -3.62 8.61
N ALA A 34 -13.28 -4.62 8.62
CA ALA A 34 -13.46 -5.52 9.76
C ALA A 34 -12.19 -6.34 10.01
N ALA A 35 -11.61 -6.95 8.97
CA ALA A 35 -10.37 -7.71 9.07
C ALA A 35 -9.19 -6.86 9.56
N TYR A 36 -9.10 -5.62 9.08
CA TYR A 36 -8.07 -4.68 9.54
C TYR A 36 -8.26 -4.31 11.02
N LEU A 37 -9.50 -4.00 11.43
CA LEU A 37 -9.79 -3.66 12.82
C LEU A 37 -9.52 -4.85 13.75
N GLU A 38 -9.90 -6.06 13.36
CA GLU A 38 -9.62 -7.28 14.13
C GLU A 38 -8.12 -7.48 14.33
N ALA A 39 -7.32 -7.35 13.27
CA ALA A 39 -5.86 -7.47 13.36
C ALA A 39 -5.24 -6.42 14.30
N VAL A 40 -5.75 -5.20 14.28
CA VAL A 40 -5.29 -4.11 15.15
C VAL A 40 -5.73 -4.32 16.61
N MET A 41 -6.93 -4.86 16.82
CA MET A 41 -7.44 -5.20 18.15
C MET A 41 -6.68 -6.36 18.79
N GLU A 42 -6.28 -7.36 17.99
CA GLU A 42 -5.44 -8.48 18.44
C GLU A 42 -4.04 -8.03 18.89
N ASP A 43 -3.47 -7.00 18.25
CA ASP A 43 -2.19 -6.41 18.67
C ASP A 43 -2.33 -5.68 20.02
N GLY A 44 -3.53 -5.12 20.29
CA GLY A 44 -3.88 -4.51 21.57
C GLY A 44 -3.18 -3.18 21.87
N ASP A 45 -2.48 -2.61 20.89
CA ASP A 45 -1.79 -1.33 21.03
C ASP A 45 -2.76 -0.15 20.84
N PRO A 46 -2.91 0.73 21.86
CA PRO A 46 -3.85 1.85 21.79
C PRO A 46 -3.54 2.82 20.64
N ALA A 47 -2.27 3.09 20.37
CA ALA A 47 -1.89 4.04 19.31
C ALA A 47 -2.18 3.46 17.93
N LEU A 48 -2.04 2.14 17.77
CA LEU A 48 -2.42 1.45 16.53
C LEU A 48 -3.94 1.49 16.31
N ILE A 49 -4.75 1.30 17.36
CA ILE A 49 -6.21 1.41 17.30
C ILE A 49 -6.63 2.82 16.88
N GLU A 50 -6.04 3.86 17.49
CA GLU A 50 -6.31 5.25 17.11
C GLU A 50 -5.95 5.55 15.65
N ALA A 51 -4.79 5.09 15.18
CA ALA A 51 -4.38 5.23 13.78
C ALA A 51 -5.33 4.51 12.83
N ALA A 52 -5.72 3.27 13.17
CA ALA A 52 -6.62 2.46 12.37
C ALA A 52 -8.00 3.10 12.21
N LEU A 53 -8.55 3.68 13.28
CA LEU A 53 -9.81 4.43 13.20
C LEU A 53 -9.71 5.63 12.24
N GLY A 54 -8.58 6.34 12.24
CA GLY A 54 -8.30 7.42 11.29
C GLY A 54 -8.24 6.94 9.85
N ASP A 55 -7.59 5.81 9.59
CA ASP A 55 -7.52 5.19 8.26
C ASP A 55 -8.89 4.71 7.77
N ILE A 56 -9.68 4.08 8.64
CA ILE A 56 -11.05 3.64 8.32
C ILE A 56 -11.96 4.83 8.01
N ALA A 57 -11.87 5.91 8.78
CA ALA A 57 -12.63 7.13 8.51
C ALA A 57 -12.28 7.72 7.14
N ARG A 58 -10.99 7.76 6.77
CA ARG A 58 -10.54 8.19 5.43
C ARG A 58 -11.04 7.25 4.34
N ALA A 59 -10.93 5.94 4.55
CA ALA A 59 -11.37 4.93 3.60
C ALA A 59 -12.87 5.03 3.27
N ARG A 60 -13.71 5.22 4.30
CA ARG A 60 -15.16 5.40 4.11
C ARG A 60 -15.50 6.61 3.25
N VAL A 61 -14.80 7.73 3.47
CA VAL A 61 -14.96 8.95 2.64
C VAL A 61 -14.45 8.73 1.22
N MET A 62 -13.32 8.04 1.05
CA MET A 62 -12.68 7.78 -0.24
C MET A 62 -13.50 6.83 -1.13
N HIS A 63 -14.02 5.76 -0.54
CA HIS A 63 -14.74 4.72 -1.28
C HIS A 63 -16.26 4.92 -1.29
N GLY A 64 -16.76 5.96 -0.61
CA GLY A 64 -18.19 6.27 -0.57
C GLY A 64 -19.03 5.14 0.02
N LEU A 65 -18.49 4.48 1.05
CA LEU A 65 -19.17 3.39 1.75
C LEU A 65 -20.32 3.97 2.59
N ASN A 66 -21.48 4.08 1.96
CA ASN A 66 -22.75 4.24 2.63
C ASN A 66 -23.47 2.88 2.61
N GLU A 67 -24.10 2.58 3.75
CA GLU A 67 -24.92 1.41 4.05
C GLU A 67 -25.77 0.84 2.89
#